data_AF-A0ABD3B6J5-F1
#
_entry.id   AF-A0ABD3B6J5-F1
#
_cell.length_a   1.000
_cell.length_b   1.000
_cell.length_c   1.000
_cell.angle_alpha   90.00
_cell.angle_beta   90.00
_cell.angle_gamma   90.00
#
_symmetry.space_group_name_H-M   'P 1'
#
loop_
_entity.id
_entity.type
_entity.pdbx_description
1 polymer ?
#
loop_
_entity_poly.entity_id
_entity_poly.type
_entity_poly.pdbx_seq_one_letter_code
_entity_poly.pdbx_strand_id
1 'polypeptide(L)'
;MKGISYRGNQICFGKYALQALEPAWITSRQIEAGRRAMTRNARRGGKIWVRIFPDKPVTVRPAETRMGSGKGSPEYWVAVVKPGRILYEMGGVTENIARRAILIAASKMPIRTQFIILTHLNVADNSGARELMCIRIIGASNRRYAHIGDVIVAVIKEAVPNMPLEKSEVVRAVIVRTCKELKRDSGMIIRYDDNAAVVIDQEGNPKGTRIFGAIPRELRQLNFTKIVSLAPEVL
;
A
#
# COMPACT_ATOMS: atom_id res chain seq x y z
N MET A 1 -24.07 3.53 6.30
CA MET A 1 -23.10 4.36 5.54
C MET A 1 -22.85 3.71 4.22
N LYS A 2 -23.07 4.42 3.11
CA LYS A 2 -22.86 3.88 1.75
C LYS A 2 -21.63 4.53 1.11
N GLY A 3 -20.97 3.80 0.22
CA GLY A 3 -19.84 4.27 -0.58
C GLY A 3 -18.46 4.02 0.03
N ILE A 4 -17.45 4.11 -0.83
CA ILE A 4 -16.02 3.96 -0.51
C ILE A 4 -15.39 5.31 -0.13
N SER A 5 -14.27 5.26 0.58
CA SER A 5 -13.49 6.44 0.91
C SER A 5 -12.62 6.87 -0.28
N TYR A 6 -12.85 8.08 -0.79
CA TYR A 6 -11.98 8.71 -1.80
C TYR A 6 -10.83 9.51 -1.17
N ARG A 7 -10.99 9.97 0.07
CA ARG A 7 -9.98 10.76 0.80
C ARG A 7 -9.34 9.92 1.89
N GLY A 8 -8.03 10.13 2.09
CA GLY A 8 -7.27 9.46 3.16
C GLY A 8 -7.30 7.93 3.09
N ASN A 9 -7.34 7.40 1.87
CA ASN A 9 -7.24 5.99 1.50
C ASN A 9 -5.81 5.59 1.08
N GLN A 10 -4.88 6.55 1.00
CA GLN A 10 -3.47 6.37 0.67
C GLN A 10 -2.59 6.56 1.90
N ILE A 11 -1.46 5.86 1.91
CA ILE A 11 -0.39 6.02 2.90
C ILE A 11 0.37 7.31 2.57
N CYS A 12 0.57 8.21 3.53
CA CYS A 12 1.25 9.49 3.27
C CYS A 12 2.52 9.71 4.10
N PHE A 13 2.61 9.12 5.30
CA PHE A 13 3.68 9.37 6.25
C PHE A 13 4.51 8.11 6.53
N GLY A 14 3.83 7.00 6.80
CA GLY A 14 4.47 5.73 7.13
C GLY A 14 4.84 4.88 5.91
N LYS A 15 5.38 3.69 6.18
CA LYS A 15 5.56 2.61 5.19
C LYS A 15 4.47 1.54 5.32
N TYR A 16 3.88 1.42 6.50
CA TYR A 16 2.90 0.41 6.83
C TYR A 16 1.60 1.08 7.26
N ALA A 17 0.45 0.49 6.96
CA ALA A 17 -0.84 1.07 7.30
C ALA A 17 -1.90 0.03 7.67
N LEU A 18 -2.90 0.47 8.44
CA LEU A 18 -4.13 -0.27 8.70
C LEU A 18 -5.30 0.39 7.98
N GLN A 19 -5.93 -0.32 7.05
CA GLN A 19 -7.08 0.15 6.27
C GLN A 19 -8.39 -0.48 6.75
N ALA A 20 -9.46 0.29 6.78
CA ALA A 20 -10.81 -0.19 7.02
C ALA A 20 -11.40 -0.92 5.79
N LEU A 21 -11.99 -2.10 5.98
CA LEU A 21 -12.74 -2.81 4.94
C LEU A 21 -14.25 -2.58 5.03
N GLU A 22 -14.74 -2.14 6.18
CA GLU A 22 -16.16 -1.95 6.47
C GLU A 22 -16.43 -0.54 7.01
N PRO A 23 -17.66 -0.02 6.81
CA PRO A 23 -18.05 1.25 7.39
C PRO A 23 -18.34 1.12 8.90
N ALA A 24 -17.84 2.04 9.71
CA ALA A 24 -18.20 2.14 11.13
C ALA A 24 -18.01 3.53 11.72
N TRP A 25 -18.63 3.77 12.87
CA TRP A 25 -18.30 4.89 13.75
C TRP A 25 -17.31 4.41 14.79
N ILE A 26 -16.09 4.92 14.75
CA ILE A 26 -15.03 4.51 15.67
C ILE A 26 -14.90 5.55 16.77
N THR A 27 -15.05 5.15 18.02
CA THR A 27 -14.96 6.03 19.18
C THR A 27 -13.53 6.49 19.44
N SER A 28 -13.36 7.65 20.09
CA SER A 28 -12.05 8.12 20.56
C SER A 28 -11.31 7.08 21.42
N ARG A 29 -12.04 6.34 22.27
CA ARG A 29 -11.49 5.26 23.11
C ARG A 29 -10.93 4.10 22.28
N GLN A 30 -11.62 3.68 21.23
CA GLN A 30 -11.13 2.64 20.31
C GLN A 30 -9.91 3.11 19.54
N ILE A 31 -9.91 4.37 19.07
CA ILE A 31 -8.76 4.97 18.39
C ILE A 31 -7.53 4.95 19.30
N GLU A 32 -7.70 5.38 20.54
CA GLU A 32 -6.61 5.40 21.51
C GLU A 32 -6.16 4.00 21.92
N ALA A 33 -7.09 3.04 22.05
CA ALA A 33 -6.77 1.65 22.33
C ALA A 33 -5.89 1.03 21.23
N GLY A 34 -6.20 1.30 19.95
CA GLY A 34 -5.39 0.88 18.82
C GLY A 34 -3.99 1.52 18.84
N ARG A 35 -3.92 2.84 19.06
CA ARG A 35 -2.63 3.56 19.14
C ARG A 35 -1.75 3.04 20.28
N ARG A 36 -2.30 2.87 21.48
CA ARG A 36 -1.57 2.31 22.64
C ARG A 36 -1.10 0.88 22.38
N ALA A 37 -1.93 0.06 21.74
CA ALA A 37 -1.57 -1.31 21.37
C ALA A 37 -0.35 -1.34 20.42
N MET A 38 -0.33 -0.51 19.37
CA MET A 38 0.82 -0.43 18.47
C MET A 38 2.07 0.07 19.21
N THR A 39 1.93 1.13 20.00
CA THR A 39 3.06 1.76 20.72
C THR A 39 3.76 0.76 21.65
N ARG A 40 2.99 -0.06 22.38
CA ARG A 40 3.54 -1.11 23.25
C ARG A 40 4.33 -2.17 22.49
N ASN A 41 3.95 -2.48 21.25
CA ASN A 41 4.59 -3.52 20.44
C ASN A 41 5.72 -2.99 19.54
N ALA A 42 5.79 -1.68 19.31
CA ALA A 42 6.76 -1.03 18.43
C ALA A 42 8.17 -0.85 19.03
N ARG A 43 8.41 -1.23 20.30
CA ARG A 43 9.69 -1.14 21.03
C ARG A 43 10.48 0.16 20.75
N ARG A 44 10.00 1.28 21.29
CA ARG A 44 10.61 2.64 21.36
C ARG A 44 11.15 3.30 20.06
N GLY A 45 11.22 2.63 18.92
CA GLY A 45 11.79 3.19 17.68
C GLY A 45 10.78 3.56 16.58
N GLY A 46 9.55 3.05 16.64
CA GLY A 46 8.56 3.26 15.58
C GLY A 46 7.80 4.58 15.68
N LYS A 47 7.70 5.29 14.55
CA LYS A 47 6.76 6.42 14.39
C LYS A 47 5.38 5.87 14.05
N ILE A 48 4.35 6.38 14.73
CA ILE A 48 2.96 5.97 14.56
C ILE A 48 2.13 7.21 14.28
N TRP A 49 1.31 7.17 13.23
CA TRP A 49 0.37 8.23 12.88
C TRP A 49 -1.05 7.70 12.98
N VAL A 50 -1.92 8.46 13.63
CA VAL A 50 -3.37 8.23 13.62
C VAL A 50 -3.95 9.05 12.46
N ARG A 51 -4.63 8.40 11.51
CA ARG A 51 -5.12 9.03 10.28
C ARG A 51 -6.60 9.44 10.32
N ILE A 52 -7.29 9.09 11.40
CA ILE A 52 -8.68 9.44 11.68
C ILE A 52 -8.77 10.27 12.95
N PHE A 53 -9.68 11.24 12.98
CA PHE A 53 -9.92 12.10 14.13
C PHE A 53 -11.41 12.00 14.51
N PRO A 54 -11.76 11.92 15.80
CA PRO A 54 -13.15 11.83 16.22
C PRO A 54 -13.79 13.22 16.29
N ASP A 55 -14.23 13.75 15.15
CA ASP A 55 -14.83 15.09 15.00
C ASP A 55 -16.35 15.12 15.11
N LYS A 56 -17.02 13.98 15.19
CA LYS A 56 -18.50 13.93 15.26
C LYS A 56 -18.97 13.66 16.70
N PRO A 57 -19.77 14.56 17.31
CA PRO A 57 -20.34 14.31 18.63
C PRO A 57 -21.53 13.35 18.51
N VAL A 58 -21.66 12.45 19.49
CA VAL A 58 -22.82 11.57 19.65
C VAL A 58 -23.56 11.99 20.91
N THR A 59 -24.80 12.40 20.73
CA THR A 59 -25.71 12.76 21.81
C THR A 59 -26.43 11.52 22.32
N VAL A 60 -26.46 11.34 23.63
CA VAL A 60 -27.16 10.24 24.27
C VAL A 60 -28.17 10.82 25.25
N ARG A 61 -29.33 10.18 25.34
CA ARG A 61 -30.32 10.48 26.37
C ARG A 61 -30.15 9.48 27.50
N PRO A 62 -30.31 9.90 28.76
CA PRO A 62 -30.32 8.96 29.88
C PRO A 62 -31.39 7.90 29.68
N ALA A 63 -31.06 6.64 30.00
CA ALA A 63 -31.90 5.48 29.73
C ALA A 63 -33.29 5.55 30.42
N GLU A 64 -33.40 6.33 31.48
CA GLU A 64 -34.61 6.48 32.30
C GLU A 64 -35.58 7.56 31.78
N THR A 65 -35.25 8.25 30.69
CA THR A 65 -36.06 9.35 30.15
C THR A 65 -37.04 8.90 29.07
N ARG A 66 -38.23 9.53 29.04
CA ARG A 66 -39.23 9.28 27.97
C ARG A 66 -38.76 9.85 26.62
N MET A 67 -39.29 9.28 25.53
CA MET A 67 -39.09 9.80 24.17
C MET A 67 -39.75 11.18 24.01
N GLY A 68 -39.17 12.08 23.21
CA GLY A 68 -39.64 13.48 23.05
C GLY A 68 -38.81 14.52 23.84
N SER A 69 -39.05 15.83 23.71
CA SER A 69 -38.29 16.89 24.44
C SER A 69 -36.85 17.21 23.97
N GLY A 70 -36.53 17.04 22.68
CA GLY A 70 -35.27 17.55 22.09
C GLY A 70 -34.05 16.61 22.15
N LYS A 71 -32.89 17.00 21.61
CA LYS A 71 -31.70 16.10 21.61
C LYS A 71 -31.06 16.04 23.00
N GLY A 72 -30.47 14.90 23.35
CA GLY A 72 -29.67 14.75 24.59
C GLY A 72 -28.34 15.49 24.52
N SER A 73 -27.58 15.48 25.61
CA SER A 73 -26.23 16.06 25.66
C SER A 73 -25.21 15.21 24.88
N PRO A 74 -24.20 15.81 24.22
CA PRO A 74 -23.07 15.07 23.66
C PRO A 74 -22.33 14.27 24.73
N GLU A 75 -22.23 12.94 24.58
CA GLU A 75 -21.57 12.05 25.54
C GLU A 75 -20.17 11.64 25.07
N TYR A 76 -20.03 11.32 23.78
CA TYR A 76 -18.75 10.88 23.22
C TYR A 76 -18.57 11.32 21.76
N TRP A 77 -17.32 11.24 21.30
CA TRP A 77 -16.94 11.62 19.94
C TRP A 77 -16.57 10.39 19.12
N VAL A 78 -16.97 10.40 17.85
CA VAL A 78 -16.71 9.33 16.89
C VAL A 78 -16.08 9.86 15.62
N ALA A 79 -15.19 9.05 15.05
CA ALA A 79 -14.71 9.21 13.68
C ALA A 79 -15.63 8.42 12.75
N VAL A 80 -16.10 9.07 11.70
CA VAL A 80 -16.87 8.44 10.63
C VAL A 80 -15.92 7.76 9.65
N VAL A 81 -15.92 6.43 9.63
CA VAL A 81 -15.04 5.62 8.77
C VAL A 81 -15.83 4.95 7.66
N LYS A 82 -15.35 5.12 6.42
CA LYS A 82 -15.82 4.41 5.23
C LYS A 82 -14.79 3.35 4.80
N PRO A 83 -15.20 2.30 4.08
CA PRO A 83 -14.28 1.33 3.48
C PRO A 83 -13.18 2.02 2.66
N GLY A 84 -11.95 1.52 2.75
CA GLY A 84 -10.77 2.07 2.09
C GLY A 84 -10.03 3.14 2.88
N ARG A 85 -10.60 3.69 3.97
CA ARG A 85 -9.94 4.71 4.80
C ARG A 85 -8.76 4.10 5.57
N ILE A 86 -7.61 4.77 5.55
CA ILE A 86 -6.48 4.45 6.41
C ILE A 86 -6.77 4.95 7.83
N LEU A 87 -6.65 4.06 8.81
CA LEU A 87 -6.87 4.31 10.24
C LEU A 87 -5.56 4.70 10.94
N TYR A 88 -4.50 3.95 10.67
CA TYR A 88 -3.18 4.18 11.24
C TYR A 88 -2.09 3.98 10.20
N GLU A 89 -0.96 4.65 10.42
CA GLU A 89 0.28 4.41 9.72
C GLU A 89 1.43 4.19 10.68
N MET A 90 2.44 3.47 10.21
CA MET A 90 3.63 3.14 10.98
C MET A 90 4.89 3.20 10.10
N GLY A 91 5.98 3.67 10.67
CA GLY A 91 7.28 3.82 10.00
C GLY A 91 8.44 3.70 10.99
N GLY A 92 9.66 3.56 10.48
CA GLY A 92 10.86 3.40 11.33
C GLY A 92 10.97 2.04 12.03
N VAL A 93 10.28 1.01 11.54
CA VAL A 93 10.34 -0.37 12.05
C VAL A 93 10.46 -1.37 10.91
N THR A 94 10.89 -2.60 11.22
CA THR A 94 10.89 -3.72 10.28
C THR A 94 9.48 -4.23 10.02
N GLU A 95 9.28 -4.89 8.88
CA GLU A 95 7.95 -5.41 8.49
C GLU A 95 7.38 -6.37 9.54
N ASN A 96 8.19 -7.27 10.09
CA ASN A 96 7.73 -8.25 11.08
C ASN A 96 7.15 -7.57 12.33
N ILE A 97 7.81 -6.51 12.81
CA ILE A 97 7.33 -5.72 13.96
C ILE A 97 6.07 -4.94 13.57
N ALA A 98 6.07 -4.28 12.41
CA ALA A 98 4.93 -3.50 11.94
C ALA A 98 3.68 -4.37 11.76
N ARG A 99 3.83 -5.53 11.11
CA ARG A 99 2.76 -6.50 10.87
C ARG A 99 2.16 -6.99 12.19
N ARG A 100 2.99 -7.34 13.17
CA ARG A 100 2.53 -7.75 14.51
C ARG A 100 1.82 -6.62 15.24
N ALA A 101 2.39 -5.42 15.26
CA ALA A 101 1.82 -4.26 15.94
C ALA A 101 0.46 -3.85 15.35
N ILE A 102 0.37 -3.79 14.02
CA ILE A 102 -0.86 -3.44 13.31
C ILE A 102 -1.93 -4.53 13.46
N LEU A 103 -1.56 -5.80 13.48
CA LEU A 103 -2.51 -6.90 13.72
C LEU A 103 -3.13 -6.84 15.12
N ILE A 104 -2.35 -6.44 16.13
CA ILE A 104 -2.90 -6.23 17.48
C ILE A 104 -3.80 -4.99 17.53
N ALA A 105 -3.50 -3.94 16.75
CA ALA A 105 -4.40 -2.79 16.64
C ALA A 105 -5.70 -3.13 15.90
N ALA A 106 -5.62 -3.98 14.87
CA ALA A 106 -6.78 -4.49 14.14
C ALA A 106 -7.78 -5.18 15.07
N SER A 107 -7.31 -5.97 16.05
CA SER A 107 -8.19 -6.62 17.04
C SER A 107 -8.86 -5.66 18.03
N LYS A 108 -8.45 -4.38 18.05
CA LYS A 108 -9.12 -3.32 18.83
C LYS A 108 -10.15 -2.55 18.03
N MET A 109 -10.20 -2.75 16.71
CA MET A 109 -11.16 -2.06 15.85
C MET A 109 -12.47 -2.85 15.78
N PRO A 110 -13.63 -2.16 15.73
CA PRO A 110 -14.94 -2.82 15.64
C PRO A 110 -15.29 -3.32 14.24
N ILE A 111 -14.34 -3.30 13.30
CA ILE A 111 -14.54 -3.59 11.88
C ILE A 111 -13.41 -4.45 11.33
N ARG A 112 -13.69 -5.16 10.24
CA ARG A 112 -12.63 -5.81 9.46
C ARG A 112 -11.68 -4.76 8.90
N THR A 113 -10.40 -5.07 9.01
CA THR A 113 -9.31 -4.21 8.57
C THR A 113 -8.24 -5.01 7.84
N GLN A 114 -7.43 -4.32 7.04
CA GLN A 114 -6.36 -4.92 6.26
C GLN A 114 -5.04 -4.17 6.52
N PHE A 115 -3.96 -4.94 6.64
CA PHE A 115 -2.60 -4.41 6.66
C PHE A 115 -2.14 -4.12 5.22
N ILE A 116 -1.63 -2.91 4.99
CA ILE A 116 -1.11 -2.45 3.70
C ILE A 116 0.35 -2.03 3.86
N ILE A 117 1.16 -2.36 2.87
CA ILE A 117 2.55 -1.93 2.75
C ILE A 117 2.66 -0.97 1.57
N LEU A 118 3.41 0.12 1.76
CA LEU A 118 3.91 0.94 0.69
C LEU A 118 5.15 0.25 0.07
N THR A 119 4.99 -0.26 -1.15
CA THR A 119 6.08 -0.94 -1.86
C THR A 119 6.74 0.03 -2.82
N HIS A 120 8.02 0.28 -2.58
CA HIS A 120 8.90 1.00 -3.48
C HIS A 120 9.70 -0.02 -4.31
N LEU A 121 9.85 0.26 -5.60
CA LEU A 121 10.64 -0.53 -6.54
C LEU A 121 11.65 0.38 -7.23
N ASN A 122 12.83 -0.18 -7.52
CA ASN A 122 13.80 0.46 -8.38
C ASN A 122 13.33 0.42 -9.84
N VAL A 123 13.72 1.42 -10.62
CA VAL A 123 13.52 1.39 -12.07
C VAL A 123 14.72 0.71 -12.73
N ALA A 124 14.44 -0.31 -13.54
CA ALA A 124 15.45 -1.12 -14.22
C ALA A 124 15.67 -0.68 -15.68
N ASP A 125 15.31 0.55 -16.06
CA ASP A 125 15.49 1.07 -17.41
C ASP A 125 16.06 2.49 -17.41
N ASN A 126 16.40 2.98 -18.60
CA ASN A 126 16.88 4.34 -18.81
C ASN A 126 15.76 5.35 -19.16
N SER A 127 14.51 5.10 -18.75
CA SER A 127 13.37 5.99 -19.07
C SER A 127 13.42 7.35 -18.37
N GLY A 128 14.33 7.52 -17.41
CA GLY A 128 14.49 8.74 -16.59
C GLY A 128 13.88 8.61 -15.19
N ALA A 129 13.00 7.64 -14.94
CA ALA A 129 12.55 7.33 -13.59
C ALA A 129 13.62 6.54 -12.82
N ARG A 130 13.76 6.77 -11.51
CA ARG A 130 14.70 6.05 -10.63
C ARG A 130 14.00 5.18 -9.60
N GLU A 131 12.91 5.68 -9.03
CA GLU A 131 12.15 5.00 -7.98
C GLU A 131 10.64 5.07 -8.26
N LEU A 132 9.96 3.94 -8.10
CA LEU A 132 8.52 3.78 -8.28
C LEU A 132 7.85 3.39 -6.98
N MET A 133 6.71 4.01 -6.67
CA MET A 133 5.81 3.57 -5.61
C MET A 133 4.64 2.82 -6.23
N CYS A 134 4.50 1.53 -5.93
CA CYS A 134 3.38 0.72 -6.40
C CYS A 134 2.06 1.18 -5.75
N ILE A 135 1.03 1.40 -6.57
CA ILE A 135 -0.33 1.69 -6.12
C ILE A 135 -1.18 0.42 -6.14
N ARG A 136 -1.16 -0.29 -7.27
CA ARG A 136 -1.98 -1.50 -7.49
C ARG A 136 -1.43 -2.37 -8.61
N ILE A 137 -1.81 -3.65 -8.58
CA ILE A 137 -1.57 -4.61 -9.66
C ILE A 137 -2.73 -4.54 -10.66
N ILE A 138 -2.42 -4.45 -11.95
CA ILE A 138 -3.41 -4.45 -13.03
C ILE A 138 -3.88 -5.90 -13.27
N GLY A 139 -5.18 -6.07 -13.52
CA GLY A 139 -5.76 -7.39 -13.82
C GLY A 139 -5.94 -8.31 -12.60
N ALA A 140 -5.58 -7.84 -11.40
CA ALA A 140 -5.77 -8.59 -10.16
C ALA A 140 -6.90 -7.98 -9.33
N SER A 141 -7.99 -8.74 -9.16
CA SER A 141 -9.11 -8.32 -8.29
C SER A 141 -8.80 -8.54 -6.80
N ASN A 142 -8.00 -9.56 -6.44
CA ASN A 142 -7.73 -9.96 -5.05
C ASN A 142 -6.28 -10.40 -4.75
N ARG A 143 -5.33 -10.24 -5.68
CA ARG A 143 -3.93 -10.67 -5.42
C ARG A 143 -3.25 -9.68 -4.49
N ARG A 144 -2.72 -10.17 -3.37
CA ARG A 144 -2.00 -9.37 -2.36
C ARG A 144 -0.56 -9.06 -2.75
N TYR A 145 0.06 -9.93 -3.54
CA TYR A 145 1.45 -9.81 -3.96
C TYR A 145 1.55 -9.93 -5.47
N ALA A 146 2.39 -9.07 -6.02
CA ALA A 146 2.77 -9.10 -7.42
C ALA A 146 3.98 -10.01 -7.61
N HIS A 147 4.06 -10.67 -8.75
CA HIS A 147 5.14 -11.55 -9.17
C HIS A 147 5.82 -10.96 -10.41
N ILE A 148 6.91 -11.58 -10.81
CA ILE A 148 7.61 -11.25 -12.06
C ILE A 148 6.63 -11.32 -13.22
N GLY A 149 6.64 -10.29 -14.07
CA GLY A 149 5.77 -10.12 -15.23
C GLY A 149 4.38 -9.55 -14.94
N ASP A 150 4.01 -9.33 -13.67
CA ASP A 150 2.79 -8.58 -13.36
C ASP A 150 2.97 -7.09 -13.70
N VAL A 151 1.93 -6.52 -14.31
CA VAL A 151 1.86 -5.07 -14.57
C VAL A 151 1.27 -4.37 -13.36
N ILE A 152 1.94 -3.31 -12.91
CA ILE A 152 1.50 -2.45 -11.82
C ILE A 152 1.21 -1.04 -12.31
N VAL A 153 0.30 -0.35 -11.63
CA VAL A 153 0.19 1.11 -11.67
C VAL A 153 1.06 1.65 -10.55
N ALA A 154 1.97 2.57 -10.89
CA ALA A 154 2.92 3.14 -9.95
C ALA A 154 3.01 4.66 -10.09
N VAL A 155 3.47 5.33 -9.04
CA VAL A 155 3.82 6.76 -9.06
C VAL A 155 5.33 6.90 -9.07
N ILE A 156 5.87 7.75 -9.93
CA ILE A 156 7.29 8.07 -9.94
C ILE A 156 7.63 8.90 -8.69
N LYS A 157 8.55 8.40 -7.86
CA LYS A 157 9.01 9.10 -6.64
C LYS A 157 10.28 9.89 -6.85
N GLU A 158 11.16 9.38 -7.69
CA GLU A 158 12.38 10.04 -8.09
C GLU A 158 12.56 9.89 -9.60
N ALA A 159 12.92 10.99 -10.27
CA ALA A 159 13.20 11.07 -11.68
C ALA A 159 14.42 11.94 -11.94
N VAL A 160 15.13 11.65 -13.02
CA VAL A 160 16.22 12.48 -13.53
C VAL A 160 15.62 13.75 -14.16
N PRO A 161 16.14 14.95 -13.86
CA PRO A 161 15.68 16.19 -14.48
C PRO A 161 15.82 16.18 -16.01
N ASN A 162 14.97 16.94 -16.71
CA ASN A 162 14.99 17.12 -18.17
C ASN A 162 14.78 15.83 -19.01
N MET A 163 14.23 14.79 -18.40
CA MET A 163 13.77 13.58 -19.09
C MET A 163 12.25 13.63 -19.29
N PRO A 164 11.68 12.85 -20.23
CA PRO A 164 10.26 12.88 -20.53
C PRO A 164 9.36 12.40 -19.38
N LEU A 165 9.89 11.70 -18.39
CA LEU A 165 9.15 11.23 -17.22
C LEU A 165 9.41 12.14 -16.01
N GLU A 166 8.33 12.61 -15.38
CA GLU A 166 8.42 13.55 -14.27
C GLU A 166 8.09 12.93 -12.91
N LYS A 167 8.59 13.55 -11.84
CA LYS A 167 8.26 13.16 -10.48
C LYS A 167 6.75 13.33 -10.22
N SER A 168 6.16 12.36 -9.55
CA SER A 168 4.73 12.26 -9.21
C SER A 168 3.80 11.89 -10.37
N GLU A 169 4.33 11.64 -11.57
CA GLU A 169 3.55 11.10 -12.67
C GLU A 169 3.09 9.66 -12.35
N VAL A 170 1.88 9.31 -12.79
CA VAL A 170 1.33 7.96 -12.68
C VAL A 170 1.65 7.18 -13.94
N VAL A 171 2.38 6.09 -13.80
CA VAL A 171 2.86 5.25 -14.92
C VAL A 171 2.45 3.79 -14.74
N ARG A 172 2.49 3.04 -15.84
CA ARG A 172 2.45 1.58 -15.81
C ARG A 172 3.87 1.05 -15.79
N ALA A 173 4.10 -0.01 -15.03
CA ALA A 173 5.40 -0.68 -15.01
C ALA A 173 5.21 -2.19 -14.91
N VAL A 174 6.11 -2.97 -15.48
CA VAL A 174 6.15 -4.42 -15.34
C VAL A 174 7.26 -4.81 -14.36
N ILE A 175 6.96 -5.74 -13.45
CA ILE A 175 7.94 -6.23 -12.48
C ILE A 175 8.90 -7.17 -13.19
N VAL A 176 10.19 -6.85 -13.14
CA VAL A 176 11.24 -7.66 -13.79
C VAL A 176 12.14 -8.38 -12.79
N ARG A 177 12.31 -7.83 -11.57
CA ARG A 177 13.09 -8.46 -10.50
C ARG A 177 12.34 -8.42 -9.18
N THR A 178 12.47 -9.49 -8.41
CA THR A 178 11.90 -9.59 -7.07
C THR A 178 12.89 -10.23 -6.10
N CYS A 179 12.94 -9.71 -4.87
CA CYS A 179 13.66 -10.37 -3.77
C CYS A 179 12.99 -11.68 -3.35
N LYS A 180 11.74 -11.91 -3.76
CA LYS A 180 11.02 -13.16 -3.55
C LYS A 180 11.46 -14.17 -4.61
N GLU A 181 11.79 -15.38 -4.15
CA GLU A 181 12.14 -16.55 -4.94
C GLU A 181 11.14 -16.83 -6.08
N LEU A 182 11.67 -16.96 -7.30
CA LEU A 182 11.00 -17.49 -8.48
C LEU A 182 11.41 -18.96 -8.62
N LYS A 183 10.46 -19.87 -8.55
CA LYS A 183 10.70 -21.31 -8.72
C LYS A 183 10.35 -21.73 -10.14
N ARG A 184 11.29 -22.37 -10.83
CA ARG A 184 11.10 -22.94 -12.17
C ARG A 184 10.62 -24.37 -12.11
N ASP A 185 10.01 -24.84 -13.19
CA ASP A 185 9.56 -26.23 -13.34
C ASP A 185 10.72 -27.25 -13.23
N SER A 186 11.94 -26.83 -13.59
CA SER A 186 13.15 -27.64 -13.44
C SER A 186 13.65 -27.74 -11.98
N GLY A 187 12.98 -27.10 -11.03
CA GLY A 187 13.40 -27.02 -9.62
C GLY A 187 14.42 -25.92 -9.32
N MET A 188 14.93 -25.21 -10.33
CA MET A 188 15.86 -24.10 -10.14
C MET A 188 15.14 -22.90 -9.50
N ILE A 189 15.80 -22.26 -8.52
CA ILE A 189 15.27 -21.09 -7.81
C ILE A 189 16.10 -19.86 -8.16
N ILE A 190 15.44 -18.79 -8.62
CA ILE A 190 16.07 -17.49 -8.86
C ILE A 190 15.60 -16.52 -7.79
N ARG A 191 16.55 -15.76 -7.23
CA ARG A 191 16.28 -14.68 -6.28
C ARG A 191 17.17 -13.49 -6.62
N TYR A 192 16.58 -12.32 -6.74
CA TYR A 192 17.31 -11.06 -6.96
C TYR A 192 17.56 -10.34 -5.64
N ASP A 193 18.53 -9.43 -5.64
CA ASP A 193 18.86 -8.62 -4.47
C ASP A 193 17.85 -7.47 -4.27
N ASP A 194 17.28 -6.96 -5.36
CA ASP A 194 16.34 -5.83 -5.35
C ASP A 194 14.97 -6.18 -5.98
N ASN A 195 13.98 -5.33 -5.68
CA ASN A 195 12.71 -5.33 -6.40
C ASN A 195 12.78 -4.23 -7.46
N ALA A 196 12.65 -4.60 -8.73
CA ALA A 196 12.77 -3.66 -9.83
C ALA A 196 11.71 -3.85 -10.90
N ALA A 197 11.34 -2.75 -11.55
CA ALA A 197 10.34 -2.72 -12.60
C ALA A 197 10.80 -1.87 -13.79
N VAL A 198 10.25 -2.16 -14.97
CA VAL A 198 10.48 -1.41 -16.21
C VAL A 198 9.23 -0.63 -16.54
N VAL A 199 9.37 0.65 -16.90
CA VAL A 199 8.24 1.52 -17.23
C VAL A 199 7.72 1.17 -18.62
N ILE A 200 6.41 1.02 -18.75
CA ILE A 200 5.75 0.61 -20.00
C ILE A 200 4.66 1.62 -20.41
N ASP A 201 4.33 1.60 -21.70
CA ASP A 201 3.19 2.31 -22.25
C ASP A 201 1.86 1.57 -21.99
N GLN A 202 0.79 2.00 -22.67
CA GLN A 202 -0.52 1.37 -22.53
C GLN A 202 -0.62 0.01 -23.26
N GLU A 203 0.19 -0.20 -24.28
CA GLU A 203 0.24 -1.41 -25.12
C GLU A 203 1.16 -2.49 -24.53
N GLY A 204 1.99 -2.13 -23.56
CA GLY A 204 2.95 -3.02 -22.90
C GLY A 204 4.38 -2.91 -23.41
N ASN A 205 4.69 -1.94 -24.27
CA ASN A 205 6.04 -1.69 -24.75
C ASN A 205 6.86 -0.91 -23.71
N PRO A 206 8.17 -1.19 -23.56
CA PRO A 206 9.03 -0.41 -22.69
C PRO A 206 9.16 1.03 -23.18
N LYS A 207 9.12 2.00 -22.25
CA LYS A 207 9.42 3.41 -22.55
C LYS A 207 10.92 3.67 -22.65
N GLY A 208 11.73 2.93 -21.89
CA GLY A 208 13.19 2.99 -21.98
C GLY A 208 13.72 2.26 -23.21
N THR A 209 14.87 2.69 -23.70
CA THR A 209 15.59 2.06 -24.83
C THR A 209 16.60 1.01 -24.38
N ARG A 210 16.91 0.92 -23.08
CA ARG A 210 17.83 -0.07 -22.51
C ARG A 210 17.39 -0.47 -21.11
N ILE A 211 17.61 -1.74 -20.77
CA ILE A 211 17.36 -2.29 -19.44
C ILE A 211 18.69 -2.51 -18.70
N PHE A 212 18.64 -2.37 -17.38
CA PHE A 212 19.75 -2.56 -16.47
C PHE A 212 19.62 -3.88 -15.71
N GLY A 213 20.74 -4.60 -15.62
CA GLY A 213 20.85 -5.86 -14.88
C GLY A 213 20.23 -7.06 -15.58
N ALA A 214 20.44 -8.24 -15.00
CA ALA A 214 19.88 -9.48 -15.51
C ALA A 214 18.37 -9.57 -15.24
N ILE A 215 17.65 -10.22 -16.14
CA ILE A 215 16.20 -10.41 -16.06
C ILE A 215 15.81 -11.88 -16.29
N PRO A 216 14.63 -12.31 -15.80
CA PRO A 216 14.18 -13.69 -15.96
C PRO A 216 13.60 -13.97 -17.36
N ARG A 217 13.95 -15.11 -17.96
CA ARG A 217 13.43 -15.56 -19.27
C ARG A 217 11.90 -15.71 -19.34
N GLU A 218 11.25 -15.88 -18.19
CA GLU A 218 9.80 -16.01 -18.01
C GLU A 218 9.04 -14.81 -18.60
N LEU A 219 9.67 -13.64 -18.68
CA LEU A 219 9.10 -12.46 -19.33
C LEU A 219 8.76 -12.69 -20.82
N ARG A 220 9.45 -13.60 -21.52
CA ARG A 220 9.10 -13.97 -22.90
C ARG A 220 7.74 -14.65 -23.00
N GLN A 221 7.44 -15.53 -22.05
CA GLN A 221 6.19 -16.28 -22.00
C GLN A 221 4.99 -15.37 -21.65
N LEU A 222 5.27 -14.25 -20.98
CA LEU A 222 4.30 -13.25 -20.57
C LEU A 222 4.15 -12.10 -21.59
N ASN A 223 4.54 -12.32 -22.84
CA ASN A 223 4.47 -11.35 -23.95
C ASN A 223 5.35 -10.09 -23.81
N PHE A 224 6.37 -10.12 -22.96
CA PHE A 224 7.33 -9.02 -22.79
C PHE A 224 8.63 -9.24 -23.58
N THR A 225 8.53 -9.77 -24.81
CA THR A 225 9.70 -10.10 -25.64
C THR A 225 10.60 -8.89 -25.93
N LYS A 226 10.01 -7.70 -26.14
CA LYS A 226 10.78 -6.44 -26.34
C LYS A 226 11.64 -6.09 -25.13
N ILE A 227 11.13 -6.31 -23.92
CA ILE A 227 11.88 -6.09 -22.69
C ILE A 227 13.03 -7.10 -22.64
N VAL A 228 12.77 -8.36 -23.00
CA VAL A 228 13.82 -9.38 -23.01
C VAL A 228 14.94 -9.08 -24.01
N SER A 229 14.63 -8.47 -25.16
CA SER A 229 15.64 -8.07 -26.15
C SER A 229 16.51 -6.88 -25.73
N LEU A 230 16.02 -6.02 -24.83
CA LEU A 230 16.74 -4.81 -24.39
C LEU A 230 17.65 -5.04 -23.17
N ALA A 231 17.60 -6.24 -22.59
CA ALA A 231 18.37 -6.59 -21.41
C ALA A 231 19.78 -7.10 -21.76
N PRO A 232 20.78 -6.78 -20.93
CA PRO A 232 22.15 -7.26 -21.14
C PRO A 232 22.30 -8.76 -20.90
N GLU A 233 21.51 -9.33 -19.99
CA GLU A 233 21.59 -10.74 -19.60
C GLU A 233 20.19 -11.28 -19.26
N VAL A 234 19.95 -12.53 -19.63
CA VAL A 234 18.68 -13.24 -19.38
C VAL A 234 18.97 -14.54 -18.65
N LEU A 235 18.46 -14.65 -17.43
CA LEU A 235 18.58 -15.82 -16.55
C LEU A 235 17.49 -16.85 -16.82
#